data_AF-A0A0U3EVD2-F1
#
_entry.id   AF-A0A0U3EVD2-F1
#
_cell.length_a   1.000
_cell.length_b   1.000
_cell.length_c   1.000
_cell.angle_alpha   90.00
_cell.angle_beta   90.00
_cell.angle_gamma   90.00
#
_symmetry.space_group_name_H-M   'P 1'
#
loop_
_entity.id
_entity.type
_entity.pdbx_description
1 polymer ?
#
loop_
_entity_poly.entity_id
_entity_poly.type
_entity_poly.pdbx_seq_one_letter_code
_entity_poly.pdbx_strand_id
1 'polypeptide(L)'
;MSSHRKVRPVSNPLTRRALGIGLFAAGVAGAATAVPAQAASGVTHAAVVSDHVFSHVDRAHHTQARDSFTIRQFGTVNAASARNQANAVSAGCSADDACRSVALSFQIVTVAGEHAHLRAVNISDAANKECTGCQTLAGAYQFVVSTPRPLTLDATAQGKLADIHRRLDELTRSSVSAADLKKQADGLAAEVSAVLKDAVASAPKGDVQPDVTLHRHLDGWPPAA
;
A
#
# COMPACT_ATOMS: atom_id res chain seq x y z
N MET A 1 32.86 29.53 19.81
CA MET A 1 32.70 28.22 20.46
C MET A 1 32.18 27.24 19.41
N SER A 2 32.83 26.09 19.35
CA SER A 2 32.97 25.06 18.31
C SER A 2 31.84 24.82 17.30
N SER A 3 32.19 25.00 16.02
CA SER A 3 31.53 24.44 14.84
C SER A 3 32.36 23.26 14.34
N HIS A 4 31.77 22.07 14.25
CA HIS A 4 32.38 20.91 13.58
C HIS A 4 31.44 20.36 12.51
N ARG A 5 31.70 20.80 11.28
CA ARG A 5 31.18 20.22 10.04
C ARG A 5 31.99 18.97 9.71
N LYS A 6 31.36 17.78 9.66
CA LYS A 6 31.99 16.57 9.10
C LYS A 6 31.47 16.35 7.68
N VAL A 7 32.38 16.39 6.71
CA VAL A 7 32.18 15.97 5.32
C VAL A 7 32.30 14.44 5.26
N ARG A 8 31.33 13.75 4.66
CA ARG A 8 31.44 12.33 4.32
C ARG A 8 31.84 12.19 2.85
N PRO A 9 32.90 11.43 2.53
CA PRO A 9 33.26 11.13 1.15
C PRO A 9 32.36 10.05 0.57
N VAL A 10 32.06 10.22 -0.71
CA VAL A 10 31.35 9.30 -1.60
C VAL A 10 32.36 8.28 -2.14
N SER A 11 32.02 6.99 -2.16
CA SER A 11 32.78 5.99 -2.90
C SER A 11 31.83 5.00 -3.58
N ASN A 12 31.74 5.13 -4.90
CA ASN A 12 31.03 4.24 -5.82
C ASN A 12 31.91 3.00 -6.16
N PRO A 13 31.35 1.91 -6.72
CA PRO A 13 31.91 0.57 -6.67
C PRO A 13 32.80 0.26 -7.88
N LEU A 14 33.85 -0.54 -7.65
CA LEU A 14 34.58 -1.23 -8.71
C LEU A 14 34.86 -2.68 -8.27
N THR A 15 34.08 -3.57 -8.87
CA THR A 15 34.52 -4.78 -9.58
C THR A 15 35.83 -5.42 -9.11
N ARG A 16 35.74 -6.66 -8.59
CA ARG A 16 36.77 -7.70 -8.82
C ARG A 16 36.14 -9.09 -8.75
N ARG A 17 35.86 -9.64 -9.93
CA ARG A 17 35.87 -11.09 -10.15
C ARG A 17 37.33 -11.56 -10.24
N ALA A 18 37.68 -12.63 -9.55
CA ALA A 18 38.34 -13.82 -10.11
C ALA A 18 38.99 -14.69 -9.01
N LEU A 19 38.45 -15.91 -8.88
CA LEU A 19 39.11 -17.22 -8.80
C LEU A 19 40.49 -17.35 -8.09
N GLY A 20 40.52 -18.29 -7.14
CA GLY A 20 41.73 -18.97 -6.70
C GLY A 20 41.37 -20.33 -6.09
N ILE A 21 41.49 -21.39 -6.89
CA ILE A 21 41.45 -22.78 -6.42
C ILE A 21 42.75 -23.02 -5.63
N GLY A 22 42.61 -23.45 -4.38
CA GLY A 22 43.72 -23.90 -3.55
C GLY A 22 43.27 -25.01 -2.63
N LEU A 23 43.44 -26.26 -3.06
CA LEU A 23 43.41 -27.41 -2.16
C LEU A 23 44.71 -27.46 -1.36
N PHE A 24 44.60 -27.34 -0.03
CA PHE A 24 45.54 -27.95 0.90
C PHE A 24 44.74 -28.70 1.96
N ALA A 25 44.89 -30.02 1.96
CA ALA A 25 44.36 -30.90 2.98
C ALA A 25 45.40 -31.06 4.09
N ALA A 26 45.05 -30.70 5.33
CA ALA A 26 45.65 -31.25 6.56
C ALA A 26 44.63 -31.07 7.69
N GLY A 27 44.27 -32.19 8.32
CA GLY A 27 43.00 -32.34 9.04
C GLY A 27 42.92 -31.75 10.44
N VAL A 28 41.68 -31.36 10.79
CA VAL A 28 41.03 -31.70 12.06
C VAL A 28 39.61 -32.11 11.67
N ALA A 29 39.22 -33.35 11.96
CA ALA A 29 37.85 -33.83 11.81
C ALA A 29 36.96 -33.16 12.86
N GLY A 30 36.68 -31.87 12.69
CA GLY A 30 35.58 -31.20 13.36
C GLY A 30 34.31 -31.57 12.62
N ALA A 31 33.43 -32.33 13.25
CA ALA A 31 32.10 -32.59 12.73
C ALA A 31 31.42 -31.22 12.49
N ALA A 32 31.41 -30.78 11.23
CA ALA A 32 30.54 -29.70 10.81
C ALA A 32 29.13 -30.24 10.92
N THR A 33 28.48 -29.98 12.05
CA THR A 33 27.03 -30.11 12.14
C THR A 33 26.48 -29.16 11.09
N ALA A 34 26.11 -29.70 9.94
CA ALA A 34 25.24 -29.02 9.00
C ALA A 34 23.96 -28.75 9.79
N VAL A 35 23.87 -27.55 10.38
CA VAL A 35 22.62 -27.07 10.94
C VAL A 35 21.68 -27.05 9.74
N PRO A 36 20.63 -27.87 9.69
CA PRO A 36 19.67 -27.74 8.62
C PRO A 36 19.17 -26.30 8.69
N ALA A 37 19.38 -25.55 7.60
CA ALA A 37 18.62 -24.34 7.38
C ALA A 37 17.17 -24.82 7.25
N GLN A 38 16.46 -24.87 8.36
CA GLN A 38 15.05 -25.16 8.40
C GLN A 38 14.39 -24.01 7.64
N ALA A 39 14.10 -24.24 6.36
CA ALA A 39 13.12 -23.44 5.66
C ALA A 39 11.86 -23.55 6.51
N ALA A 40 11.50 -22.47 7.21
CA ALA A 40 10.33 -22.41 8.05
C ALA A 40 9.10 -22.55 7.14
N SER A 41 8.72 -23.77 6.80
CA SER A 41 7.40 -24.15 6.31
C SER A 41 6.41 -24.13 7.49
N GLY A 42 6.47 -23.08 8.30
CA GLY A 42 5.54 -22.82 9.37
C GLY A 42 4.41 -21.96 8.85
N VAL A 43 3.17 -22.33 9.15
CA VAL A 43 2.01 -21.47 8.95
C VAL A 43 2.32 -20.12 9.60
N THR A 44 2.24 -19.04 8.83
CA THR A 44 2.44 -17.70 9.37
C THR A 44 1.36 -17.44 10.43
N HIS A 45 1.76 -17.39 11.70
CA HIS A 45 0.79 -17.25 12.78
C HIS A 45 0.05 -15.90 12.74
N ALA A 46 0.70 -14.84 12.26
CA ALA A 46 0.07 -13.53 12.10
C ALA A 46 0.64 -12.76 10.89
N ALA A 47 -0.23 -12.13 10.11
CA ALA A 47 0.13 -11.20 9.05
C ALA A 47 -0.18 -9.75 9.46
N VAL A 48 0.72 -8.81 9.16
CA VAL A 48 0.50 -7.38 9.42
C VAL A 48 0.89 -6.59 8.17
N VAL A 49 -0.01 -5.69 7.74
CA VAL A 49 0.24 -4.73 6.68
C VAL A 49 -0.24 -3.35 7.10
N SER A 50 0.54 -2.33 6.78
CA SER A 50 0.17 -0.94 6.95
C SER A 50 0.57 -0.13 5.72
N ASP A 51 -0.37 0.63 5.18
CA ASP A 51 -0.11 1.62 4.14
C ASP A 51 -0.49 3.01 4.64
N HIS A 52 0.28 4.00 4.18
CA HIS A 52 0.10 5.39 4.57
C HIS A 52 0.49 6.31 3.41
N VAL A 53 -0.45 7.16 3.01
CA VAL A 53 -0.23 8.25 2.06
C VAL A 53 -0.42 9.59 2.79
N PHE A 54 0.51 10.51 2.57
CA PHE A 54 0.46 11.86 3.12
C PHE A 54 0.70 12.90 2.02
N SER A 55 -0.16 13.92 1.95
CA SER A 55 0.04 15.10 1.12
C SER A 55 -0.03 16.38 1.96
N HIS A 56 0.80 17.35 1.61
CA HIS A 56 0.89 18.64 2.25
C HIS A 56 1.17 19.74 1.23
N VAL A 57 0.45 20.85 1.37
CA VAL A 57 0.66 22.08 0.60
C VAL A 57 0.57 23.32 1.48
N ASP A 58 1.26 24.36 1.05
CA ASP A 58 1.29 25.67 1.68
C ASP A 58 1.55 26.76 0.63
N ARG A 59 1.73 28.01 1.08
CA ARG A 59 2.01 29.15 0.18
C ARG A 59 3.31 29.02 -0.63
N ALA A 60 4.24 28.17 -0.22
CA ALA A 60 5.47 27.91 -0.98
C ALA A 60 5.31 26.76 -1.98
N HIS A 61 4.35 25.85 -1.74
CA HIS A 61 4.09 24.68 -2.58
C HIS A 61 2.58 24.48 -2.76
N HIS A 62 2.02 25.11 -3.79
CA HIS A 62 0.56 25.17 -3.97
C HIS A 62 -0.11 23.85 -4.32
N THR A 63 0.60 22.86 -4.85
CA THR A 63 -0.03 21.60 -5.28
C THR A 63 0.82 20.39 -4.92
N GLN A 64 0.18 19.42 -4.29
CA GLN A 64 0.74 18.09 -4.10
C GLN A 64 -0.37 17.05 -4.18
N ALA A 65 -0.17 16.06 -5.02
CA ALA A 65 -1.03 14.90 -5.12
C ALA A 65 -0.18 13.65 -4.95
N ARG A 66 -0.63 12.74 -4.09
CA ARG A 66 0.01 11.45 -3.86
C ARG A 66 -1.04 10.37 -3.82
N ASP A 67 -0.68 9.21 -4.35
CA ASP A 67 -1.46 8.02 -4.16
C ASP A 67 -0.58 6.80 -3.89
N SER A 68 -1.22 5.73 -3.43
CA SER A 68 -0.61 4.41 -3.34
C SER A 68 -1.61 3.34 -3.73
N PHE A 69 -1.12 2.30 -4.41
CA PHE A 69 -1.89 1.12 -4.77
C PHE A 69 -1.08 -0.12 -4.39
N THR A 70 -1.51 -0.83 -3.36
CA THR A 70 -0.78 -1.99 -2.83
C THR A 70 -1.61 -3.26 -2.96
N ILE A 71 -0.91 -4.35 -3.25
CA ILE A 71 -1.46 -5.70 -3.22
C ILE A 71 -0.58 -6.51 -2.28
N ARG A 72 -1.19 -7.15 -1.27
CA ARG A 72 -0.55 -8.11 -0.37
C ARG A 72 -1.35 -9.39 -0.36
N GLN A 73 -0.72 -10.47 -0.78
CA GLN A 73 -1.33 -11.80 -0.81
C GLN A 73 -0.71 -12.65 0.30
N PHE A 74 -1.47 -12.85 1.37
CA PHE A 74 -1.08 -13.74 2.44
C PHE A 74 -1.66 -15.13 2.18
N GLY A 75 -0.89 -16.16 2.53
CA GLY A 75 -1.37 -17.55 2.55
C GLY A 75 -2.25 -17.83 3.76
N THR A 76 -2.19 -19.06 4.26
CA THR A 76 -2.92 -19.45 5.48
C THR A 76 -2.35 -18.74 6.72
N VAL A 77 -3.21 -18.07 7.48
CA VAL A 77 -2.86 -17.35 8.71
C VAL A 77 -3.87 -17.60 9.84
N ASN A 78 -3.43 -17.51 11.10
CA ASN A 78 -4.35 -17.54 12.25
C ASN A 78 -4.90 -16.15 12.58
N ALA A 79 -4.15 -15.09 12.26
CA ALA A 79 -4.57 -13.71 12.45
C ALA A 79 -3.99 -12.79 11.37
N ALA A 80 -4.72 -11.71 11.07
CA ALA A 80 -4.26 -10.66 10.17
C ALA A 80 -4.66 -9.28 10.70
N SER A 81 -3.76 -8.32 10.61
CA SER A 81 -4.09 -6.90 10.80
C SER A 81 -3.71 -6.09 9.56
N ALA A 82 -4.68 -5.36 9.02
CA ALA A 82 -4.52 -4.51 7.87
C ALA A 82 -4.88 -3.07 8.24
N ARG A 83 -3.94 -2.15 8.04
CA ARG A 83 -4.15 -0.72 8.26
C ARG A 83 -3.94 0.05 6.96
N ASN A 84 -4.90 0.88 6.60
CA ASN A 84 -4.81 1.77 5.46
C ASN A 84 -5.09 3.20 5.93
N GLN A 85 -4.21 4.14 5.57
CA GLN A 85 -4.33 5.54 5.98
C GLN A 85 -4.03 6.52 4.85
N ALA A 86 -4.89 7.52 4.67
CA ALA A 86 -4.62 8.68 3.82
C ALA A 86 -4.76 9.98 4.62
N ASN A 87 -3.79 10.89 4.49
CA ASN A 87 -3.84 12.19 5.16
C ASN A 87 -3.51 13.30 4.16
N ALA A 88 -4.29 14.38 4.16
CA ALA A 88 -4.05 15.54 3.31
C ALA A 88 -4.17 16.83 4.13
N VAL A 89 -3.24 17.76 3.95
CA VAL A 89 -3.24 19.03 4.68
C VAL A 89 -2.92 20.17 3.72
N SER A 90 -3.73 21.23 3.77
CA SER A 90 -3.41 22.49 3.10
C SER A 90 -3.41 23.65 4.10
N ALA A 91 -2.45 24.57 3.96
CA ALA A 91 -2.26 25.65 4.94
C ALA A 91 -1.98 27.02 4.30
N GLY A 92 -2.60 28.08 4.85
CA GLY A 92 -2.20 29.47 4.62
C GLY A 92 -2.52 30.08 3.25
N CYS A 93 -3.24 29.35 2.39
CA CYS A 93 -3.55 29.79 1.03
C CYS A 93 -4.83 30.64 0.96
N SER A 94 -4.89 31.59 0.04
CA SER A 94 -6.03 32.51 -0.13
C SER A 94 -6.83 32.17 -1.38
N ALA A 95 -8.04 32.72 -1.51
CA ALA A 95 -8.86 32.54 -2.71
C ALA A 95 -8.11 32.92 -4.01
N ASP A 96 -7.30 33.99 -3.98
CA ASP A 96 -6.50 34.46 -5.12
C ASP A 96 -5.17 33.70 -5.30
N ASP A 97 -4.83 32.80 -4.37
CA ASP A 97 -3.56 32.07 -4.31
C ASP A 97 -3.83 30.65 -3.78
N ALA A 98 -4.62 29.90 -4.54
CA ALA A 98 -5.25 28.65 -4.11
C ALA A 98 -4.26 27.48 -4.01
N CYS A 99 -4.55 26.55 -3.09
CA CYS A 99 -3.73 25.36 -2.89
C CYS A 99 -4.54 24.07 -3.01
N ARG A 100 -3.89 22.99 -3.44
CA ARG A 100 -4.51 21.68 -3.66
C ARG A 100 -3.65 20.55 -3.10
N SER A 101 -4.18 19.84 -2.11
CA SER A 101 -3.58 18.64 -1.52
C SER A 101 -4.47 17.43 -1.73
N VAL A 102 -3.94 16.36 -2.34
CA VAL A 102 -4.67 15.11 -2.58
C VAL A 102 -3.86 13.91 -2.06
N ALA A 103 -4.48 13.06 -1.25
CA ALA A 103 -3.93 11.79 -0.80
C ALA A 103 -4.92 10.63 -1.03
N LEU A 104 -4.60 9.68 -1.90
CA LEU A 104 -5.43 8.48 -2.13
C LEU A 104 -4.68 7.19 -1.79
N SER A 105 -5.26 6.29 -1.00
CA SER A 105 -4.60 5.05 -0.60
C SER A 105 -5.49 3.84 -0.87
N PHE A 106 -5.10 3.02 -1.84
CA PHE A 106 -5.76 1.77 -2.22
C PHE A 106 -4.94 0.59 -1.70
N GLN A 107 -5.50 -0.15 -0.74
CA GLN A 107 -4.85 -1.33 -0.15
C GLN A 107 -5.68 -2.58 -0.42
N ILE A 108 -5.09 -3.55 -1.10
CA ILE A 108 -5.70 -4.87 -1.35
C ILE A 108 -4.96 -5.91 -0.52
N VAL A 109 -5.70 -6.64 0.30
CA VAL A 109 -5.18 -7.70 1.18
C VAL A 109 -5.95 -8.98 0.92
N THR A 110 -5.25 -10.06 0.56
CA THR A 110 -5.83 -11.41 0.54
C THR A 110 -5.28 -12.21 1.72
N VAL A 111 -6.14 -12.98 2.38
CA VAL A 111 -5.78 -13.90 3.47
C VAL A 111 -6.51 -15.22 3.26
N ALA A 112 -5.93 -16.30 3.80
CA ALA A 112 -6.59 -17.59 3.85
C ALA A 112 -6.65 -18.19 5.26
N GLY A 113 -7.70 -18.98 5.51
CA GLY A 113 -7.89 -19.76 6.73
C GLY A 113 -9.34 -19.70 7.22
N GLU A 114 -9.87 -20.83 7.67
CA GLU A 114 -11.28 -20.95 8.12
C GLU A 114 -11.59 -20.15 9.40
N HIS A 115 -10.56 -19.82 10.20
CA HIS A 115 -10.67 -19.12 11.48
C HIS A 115 -9.68 -17.97 11.65
N ALA A 116 -9.26 -17.34 10.54
CA ALA A 116 -8.35 -16.21 10.60
C ALA A 116 -8.99 -15.02 11.33
N HIS A 117 -8.43 -14.59 12.45
CA HIS A 117 -8.86 -13.37 13.14
C HIS A 117 -8.38 -12.13 12.37
N LEU A 118 -9.30 -11.42 11.73
CA LEU A 118 -8.98 -10.23 10.93
C LEU A 118 -9.33 -8.93 11.65
N ARG A 119 -8.35 -8.02 11.73
CA ARG A 119 -8.55 -6.62 12.15
C ARG A 119 -8.19 -5.66 11.03
N ALA A 120 -9.21 -5.08 10.39
CA ALA A 120 -9.07 -4.08 9.35
C ALA A 120 -9.33 -2.67 9.89
N VAL A 121 -8.40 -1.74 9.67
CA VAL A 121 -8.52 -0.32 10.05
C VAL A 121 -8.30 0.52 8.80
N ASN A 122 -9.28 1.35 8.47
CA ASN A 122 -9.22 2.22 7.30
C ASN A 122 -9.57 3.66 7.72
N ILE A 123 -8.63 4.58 7.54
CA ILE A 123 -8.72 5.96 8.04
C ILE A 123 -8.35 6.94 6.94
N SER A 124 -9.11 8.02 6.81
CA SER A 124 -8.68 9.18 6.03
C SER A 124 -8.93 10.48 6.81
N ASP A 125 -8.03 11.45 6.69
CA ASP A 125 -8.11 12.75 7.36
C ASP A 125 -7.68 13.87 6.40
N ALA A 126 -8.50 14.91 6.28
CA ALA A 126 -8.26 16.05 5.41
C ALA A 126 -8.46 17.36 6.18
N ALA A 127 -7.41 18.18 6.24
CA ALA A 127 -7.42 19.41 7.03
C ALA A 127 -7.05 20.66 6.21
N ASN A 128 -7.87 21.69 6.33
CA ASN A 128 -7.55 23.05 5.89
C ASN A 128 -7.16 23.88 7.12
N LYS A 129 -5.97 24.50 7.10
CA LYS A 129 -5.46 25.33 8.20
C LYS A 129 -5.32 26.78 7.73
N GLU A 130 -6.09 27.69 8.34
CA GLU A 130 -6.01 29.13 8.05
C GLU A 130 -6.07 29.42 6.54
N CYS A 131 -7.02 28.77 5.84
CA CYS A 131 -7.03 28.76 4.39
C CYS A 131 -8.42 28.97 3.81
N THR A 132 -8.55 29.95 2.92
CA THR A 132 -9.80 30.27 2.20
C THR A 132 -9.81 29.76 0.76
N GLY A 133 -8.65 29.41 0.20
CA GLY A 133 -8.50 28.89 -1.16
C GLY A 133 -8.03 27.44 -1.25
N CYS A 134 -8.26 26.61 -0.23
CA CYS A 134 -7.73 25.24 -0.18
C CYS A 134 -8.70 24.19 -0.70
N GLN A 135 -8.19 23.29 -1.54
CA GLN A 135 -8.81 22.04 -1.93
C GLN A 135 -8.01 20.88 -1.34
N THR A 136 -8.49 20.29 -0.24
CA THR A 136 -7.81 19.20 0.45
C THR A 136 -8.67 17.96 0.44
N LEU A 137 -8.16 16.85 -0.08
CA LEU A 137 -8.89 15.59 -0.12
C LEU A 137 -8.01 14.41 0.31
N ALA A 138 -8.54 13.58 1.20
CA ALA A 138 -7.93 12.33 1.62
C ALA A 138 -8.93 11.17 1.43
N GLY A 139 -8.47 10.09 0.80
CA GLY A 139 -9.29 8.92 0.59
C GLY A 139 -8.56 7.61 0.81
N ALA A 140 -9.12 6.75 1.65
CA ALA A 140 -8.58 5.44 1.96
C ALA A 140 -9.59 4.35 1.54
N TYR A 141 -9.15 3.46 0.65
CA TYR A 141 -9.90 2.33 0.10
C TYR A 141 -9.18 1.04 0.45
N GLN A 142 -9.81 0.20 1.26
CA GLN A 142 -9.22 -1.05 1.73
C GLN A 142 -10.10 -2.23 1.31
N PHE A 143 -9.52 -3.14 0.55
CA PHE A 143 -10.17 -4.36 0.06
C PHE A 143 -9.58 -5.54 0.81
N VAL A 144 -10.42 -6.25 1.56
CA VAL A 144 -10.00 -7.47 2.24
C VAL A 144 -10.72 -8.66 1.63
N VAL A 145 -9.92 -9.60 1.12
CA VAL A 145 -10.36 -10.85 0.54
C VAL A 145 -10.02 -11.97 1.50
N SER A 146 -11.04 -12.57 2.11
CA SER A 146 -10.87 -13.70 3.01
C SER A 146 -11.41 -14.96 2.36
N THR A 147 -10.56 -15.99 2.29
CA THR A 147 -10.85 -17.24 1.58
C THR A 147 -10.50 -18.46 2.45
N PRO A 148 -11.12 -19.62 2.24
CA PRO A 148 -10.76 -20.83 3.01
C PRO A 148 -9.37 -21.35 2.65
N ARG A 149 -8.96 -21.16 1.38
CA ARG A 149 -7.69 -21.64 0.81
C ARG A 149 -6.92 -20.47 0.19
N PRO A 150 -5.58 -20.49 0.19
CA PRO A 150 -4.76 -19.43 -0.39
C PRO A 150 -5.22 -19.02 -1.80
N LEU A 151 -5.61 -17.76 -1.94
CA LEU A 151 -5.91 -17.14 -3.23
C LEU A 151 -4.64 -16.54 -3.82
N THR A 152 -4.28 -16.96 -5.02
CA THR A 152 -3.29 -16.27 -5.85
C THR A 152 -4.01 -15.60 -7.01
N LEU A 153 -3.87 -14.28 -7.12
CA LEU A 153 -4.36 -13.50 -8.25
C LEU A 153 -3.56 -13.91 -9.50
N ASP A 154 -4.28 -14.34 -10.53
CA ASP A 154 -3.67 -14.73 -11.79
C ASP A 154 -3.17 -13.51 -12.59
N ALA A 155 -2.50 -13.76 -13.73
CA ALA A 155 -1.97 -12.70 -14.57
C ALA A 155 -3.05 -11.77 -15.14
N THR A 156 -4.26 -12.27 -15.36
CA THR A 156 -5.39 -11.49 -15.88
C THR A 156 -5.88 -10.50 -14.83
N ALA A 157 -6.10 -10.96 -13.59
CA ALA A 157 -6.48 -10.12 -12.47
C ALA A 157 -5.39 -9.09 -12.14
N GLN A 158 -4.12 -9.51 -12.11
CA GLN A 158 -2.99 -8.61 -11.92
C GLN A 158 -2.92 -7.53 -13.02
N GLY A 159 -3.15 -7.90 -14.28
CA GLY A 159 -3.19 -6.95 -15.40
C GLY A 159 -4.31 -5.92 -15.26
N LYS A 160 -5.53 -6.35 -14.89
CA LYS A 160 -6.66 -5.43 -14.63
C LYS A 160 -6.37 -4.49 -13.45
N LEU A 161 -5.80 -5.00 -12.35
CA LEU A 161 -5.44 -4.17 -11.20
C LEU A 161 -4.32 -3.17 -11.52
N ALA A 162 -3.34 -3.55 -12.35
CA ALA A 162 -2.31 -2.65 -12.82
C ALA A 162 -2.87 -1.53 -13.72
N ASP A 163 -3.86 -1.83 -14.55
CA ASP A 163 -4.57 -0.81 -15.34
C ASP A 163 -5.34 0.17 -14.43
N ILE A 164 -6.07 -0.35 -13.45
CA ILE A 164 -6.78 0.48 -12.46
C ILE A 164 -5.80 1.38 -11.69
N HIS A 165 -4.65 0.85 -11.28
CA HIS A 165 -3.60 1.63 -10.62
C HIS A 165 -3.14 2.79 -11.50
N ARG A 166 -2.82 2.54 -12.78
CA ARG A 166 -2.44 3.61 -13.71
C ARG A 166 -3.52 4.68 -13.84
N ARG A 167 -4.79 4.29 -13.93
CA ARG A 167 -5.91 5.24 -14.00
C ARG A 167 -6.12 6.01 -12.70
N LEU A 168 -5.86 5.39 -11.55
CA LEU A 168 -5.83 6.08 -10.24
C LEU A 168 -4.71 7.12 -10.20
N ASP A 169 -3.52 6.75 -10.66
CA ASP A 169 -2.33 7.60 -10.78
C ASP A 169 -2.61 8.86 -11.61
N GLU A 170 -3.25 8.67 -12.78
CA GLU A 170 -3.68 9.75 -13.68
C GLU A 170 -4.76 10.64 -13.04
N LEU A 171 -5.76 10.02 -12.42
CA LEU A 171 -6.85 10.71 -11.73
C LEU A 171 -6.31 11.57 -10.57
N THR A 172 -5.42 11.03 -9.74
CA THR A 172 -4.80 11.72 -8.59
C THR A 172 -4.09 12.99 -9.02
N ARG A 173 -3.36 12.94 -10.15
CA ARG A 173 -2.62 14.09 -10.70
C ARG A 173 -3.47 15.06 -11.51
N SER A 174 -4.73 14.73 -11.78
CA SER A 174 -5.61 15.59 -12.57
C SER A 174 -6.08 16.83 -11.80
N SER A 175 -6.50 17.84 -12.56
CA SER A 175 -7.07 19.09 -12.05
C SER A 175 -8.60 19.05 -11.93
N VAL A 176 -9.22 17.86 -11.93
CA VAL A 176 -10.67 17.73 -11.76
C VAL A 176 -11.10 18.22 -10.38
N SER A 177 -12.37 18.60 -10.27
CA SER A 177 -12.97 19.00 -9.00
C SER A 177 -12.80 17.89 -7.95
N ALA A 178 -12.74 18.25 -6.66
CA ALA A 178 -12.66 17.24 -5.60
C ALA A 178 -13.86 16.27 -5.62
N ALA A 179 -15.05 16.76 -5.99
CA ALA A 179 -16.25 15.95 -6.14
C ALA A 179 -16.11 14.92 -7.27
N ASP A 180 -15.59 15.34 -8.43
CA ASP A 180 -15.34 14.45 -9.55
C ASP A 180 -14.20 13.48 -9.27
N LEU A 181 -13.16 13.94 -8.57
CA LEU A 181 -12.05 13.11 -8.12
C LEU A 181 -12.57 11.97 -7.24
N LYS A 182 -13.41 12.29 -6.25
CA LYS A 182 -14.08 11.31 -5.38
C LYS A 182 -14.93 10.34 -6.19
N LYS A 183 -15.81 10.85 -7.05
CA LYS A 183 -16.71 10.01 -7.86
C LYS A 183 -15.94 9.03 -8.74
N GLN A 184 -14.85 9.49 -9.37
CA GLN A 184 -14.01 8.66 -10.22
C GLN A 184 -13.19 7.66 -9.40
N ALA A 185 -12.65 8.05 -8.24
CA ALA A 185 -11.94 7.14 -7.35
C ALA A 185 -12.87 6.04 -6.82
N ASP A 186 -14.14 6.35 -6.53
CA ASP A 186 -15.16 5.35 -6.19
C ASP A 186 -15.44 4.40 -7.33
N GLY A 187 -15.49 4.91 -8.57
CA GLY A 187 -15.60 4.08 -9.77
C GLY A 187 -14.45 3.09 -9.89
N LEU A 188 -13.21 3.56 -9.74
CA LEU A 188 -12.02 2.69 -9.72
C LEU A 188 -12.08 1.66 -8.59
N ALA A 189 -12.56 2.04 -7.40
CA ALA A 189 -12.73 1.10 -6.28
C ALA A 189 -13.80 0.03 -6.56
N ALA A 190 -14.88 0.39 -7.25
CA ALA A 190 -15.88 -0.58 -7.70
C ALA A 190 -15.28 -1.56 -8.72
N GLU A 191 -14.44 -1.07 -9.63
CA GLU A 191 -13.71 -1.93 -10.59
C GLU A 191 -12.75 -2.89 -9.88
N VAL A 192 -11.98 -2.43 -8.89
CA VAL A 192 -11.14 -3.32 -8.05
C VAL A 192 -12.01 -4.40 -7.41
N SER A 193 -13.14 -4.02 -6.81
CA SER A 193 -14.04 -4.96 -6.14
C SER A 193 -14.56 -6.03 -7.12
N ALA A 194 -14.86 -5.64 -8.37
CA ALA A 194 -15.29 -6.58 -9.40
C ALA A 194 -14.17 -7.56 -9.78
N VAL A 195 -12.94 -7.07 -9.99
CA VAL A 195 -11.78 -7.94 -10.29
C VAL A 195 -11.53 -8.95 -9.17
N LEU A 196 -11.61 -8.52 -7.92
CA LEU A 196 -11.40 -9.40 -6.77
C LEU A 196 -12.52 -10.44 -6.62
N LYS A 197 -13.78 -10.06 -6.87
CA LYS A 197 -14.92 -10.99 -6.87
C LYS A 197 -14.79 -12.06 -7.96
N ASP A 198 -14.38 -11.68 -9.16
CA ASP A 198 -14.13 -12.61 -10.26
C ASP A 198 -12.99 -13.60 -9.93
N ALA A 199 -11.90 -13.09 -9.35
CA ALA A 199 -10.76 -13.91 -8.93
C ALA A 199 -11.17 -14.91 -7.85
N VAL A 200 -12.00 -14.49 -6.89
CA VAL A 200 -12.57 -15.36 -5.85
C VAL A 200 -13.52 -16.41 -6.43
N ALA A 201 -14.40 -16.04 -7.36
CA ALA A 201 -15.34 -16.97 -7.99
C ALA A 201 -14.64 -18.08 -8.78
N SER A 202 -13.45 -17.78 -9.31
CA SER A 202 -12.60 -18.71 -10.04
C SER A 202 -11.69 -19.56 -9.13
N ALA A 203 -11.66 -19.27 -7.83
CA ALA A 203 -10.79 -19.93 -6.87
C ALA A 203 -11.33 -21.33 -6.46
N PRO A 204 -10.45 -22.25 -6.01
CA PRO A 204 -10.87 -23.56 -5.54
C PRO A 204 -11.84 -23.48 -4.36
N LYS A 205 -13.09 -23.92 -4.55
CA LYS A 205 -14.18 -23.87 -3.55
C LYS A 205 -13.82 -24.61 -2.25
N GLY A 206 -13.96 -23.97 -1.10
CA GLY A 206 -13.90 -24.62 0.22
C GLY A 206 -15.29 -24.68 0.86
N ASP A 207 -15.38 -25.25 2.06
CA ASP A 207 -16.65 -25.40 2.79
C ASP A 207 -17.17 -24.06 3.34
N VAL A 208 -16.29 -23.05 3.47
CA VAL A 208 -16.63 -21.68 3.86
C VAL A 208 -16.77 -20.78 2.62
N GLN A 209 -17.78 -19.91 2.59
CA GLN A 209 -17.95 -18.96 1.50
C GLN A 209 -16.86 -17.87 1.55
N PRO A 210 -16.16 -17.61 0.44
CA PRO A 210 -15.21 -16.52 0.37
C PRO A 210 -15.93 -15.17 0.31
N ASP A 211 -15.36 -14.14 0.93
CA ASP A 211 -15.91 -12.79 0.93
C ASP A 211 -14.88 -11.73 0.50
N VAL A 212 -15.38 -10.69 -0.17
CA VAL A 212 -14.62 -9.49 -0.54
C VAL A 212 -15.29 -8.29 0.13
N THR A 213 -14.68 -7.79 1.19
CA THR A 213 -15.16 -6.61 1.91
C THR A 213 -14.39 -5.37 1.47
N LEU A 214 -15.11 -4.33 1.04
CA LEU A 214 -14.55 -3.00 0.82
C LEU A 214 -14.84 -2.11 2.03
N HIS A 215 -13.79 -1.66 2.70
CA HIS A 215 -13.84 -0.56 3.66
C HIS A 215 -13.43 0.73 2.95
N ARG A 216 -14.31 1.73 2.96
CA ARG A 216 -14.07 3.04 2.35
C ARG A 216 -14.19 4.12 3.41
N HIS A 217 -13.21 5.01 3.48
CA HIS A 217 -13.21 6.19 4.32
C HIS A 217 -12.70 7.37 3.50
N LEU A 218 -13.46 8.46 3.49
CA LEU A 218 -13.14 9.66 2.71
C LEU A 218 -13.35 10.90 3.56
N ASP A 219 -12.43 11.84 3.44
CA ASP A 219 -12.48 13.14 4.11
C ASP A 219 -12.03 14.27 3.16
N GLY A 220 -12.55 15.49 3.33
CA GLY A 220 -12.07 16.67 2.59
C GLY A 220 -13.01 17.35 1.57
N TRP A 221 -14.21 17.77 2.01
CA TRP A 221 -15.02 18.87 1.42
C TRP A 221 -15.72 18.70 0.03
N PRO A 222 -16.93 19.32 -0.20
CA PRO A 222 -17.87 19.89 0.77
C PRO A 222 -18.92 18.86 1.26
N PRO A 223 -19.60 19.12 2.40
CA PRO A 223 -20.86 18.47 2.71
C PRO A 223 -21.91 18.80 1.63
N ALA A 224 -22.85 17.89 1.40
CA ALA A 224 -23.99 18.15 0.53
C ALA A 224 -24.68 19.46 0.96
N ALA A 225 -24.95 20.34 -0.02
CA ALA A 225 -25.84 21.48 0.15
C ALA A 225 -27.26 21.02 0.45
#